data_AF-A0A4S3KQ62-F1
#
_entry.id   AF-A0A4S3KQ62-F1
#
_cell.length_a   1.000
_cell.length_b   1.000
_cell.length_c   1.000
_cell.angle_alpha   90.00
_cell.angle_beta   90.00
_cell.angle_gamma   90.00
#
_symmetry.space_group_name_H-M   'P 1'
#
loop_
_entity.id
_entity.type
_entity.pdbx_description
1 polymer ?
#
loop_
_entity_poly.entity_id
_entity_poly.type
_entity_poly.pdbx_seq_one_letter_code
_entity_poly.pdbx_strand_id
1 'polypeptide(L)' 'MNRQPIETARDADLRLSLRAMQRAAQRARELAARTGTVIVISRRGVVELLQPDAAAPAQAIQEPGAPYGDQR' A
#
# COMPACT_ATOMS: atom_id res chain seq x y z
N MET A 1 -27.40 12.92 6.77
CA MET A 1 -26.30 11.94 6.92
C MET A 1 -26.37 11.34 8.31
N ASN A 2 -26.34 10.02 8.42
CA ASN A 2 -26.31 9.35 9.72
C ASN A 2 -24.92 9.57 10.36
N ARG A 3 -24.89 10.10 11.57
CA ARG A 3 -23.66 10.50 12.29
C ARG A 3 -23.10 9.39 13.17
N GLN A 4 -23.74 8.22 13.18
CA GLN A 4 -23.30 7.11 14.00
C GLN A 4 -21.99 6.52 13.46
N PRO A 5 -21.11 6.02 14.37
CA PRO A 5 -19.90 5.32 13.97
C PRO A 5 -20.22 4.16 13.01
N ILE A 6 -19.37 3.95 12.00
CA ILE A 6 -19.58 2.89 10.98
C ILE A 6 -19.52 1.48 11.59
N GLU A 7 -18.85 1.35 12.74
CA GLU A 7 -18.72 0.16 13.55
C GLU A 7 -20.06 -0.26 14.20
N THR A 8 -21.02 0.66 14.31
CA THR A 8 -22.38 0.37 14.81
C THR A 8 -23.40 0.20 13.69
N ALA A 9 -22.94 0.08 12.43
CA ALA A 9 -23.83 -0.14 11.30
C ALA A 9 -24.63 -1.44 11.48
N ARG A 10 -25.90 -1.41 11.02
CA ARG A 10 -26.76 -2.60 10.97
C ARG A 10 -26.23 -3.64 9.98
N ASP A 11 -25.59 -3.16 8.92
CA ASP A 11 -24.93 -3.98 7.93
C ASP A 11 -23.59 -4.50 8.48
N ALA A 12 -23.42 -5.82 8.45
CA ALA A 12 -22.23 -6.49 8.94
C ALA A 12 -20.98 -6.12 8.13
N ASP A 13 -21.11 -5.93 6.81
CA ASP A 13 -19.98 -5.60 5.93
C ASP A 13 -19.48 -4.18 6.21
N LEU A 14 -20.42 -3.24 6.39
CA LEU A 14 -20.07 -1.87 6.80
C LEU A 14 -19.37 -1.84 8.16
N ARG A 15 -19.86 -2.62 9.14
CA ARG A 15 -19.23 -2.71 10.46
C ARG A 15 -17.79 -3.23 10.39
N LEU A 16 -17.49 -4.12 9.45
CA LEU A 16 -16.16 -4.70 9.27
C LEU A 16 -15.25 -3.86 8.34
N SER A 17 -15.83 -2.92 7.58
CA SER A 17 -15.10 -2.10 6.62
C SER A 17 -13.92 -1.34 7.21
N LEU A 18 -14.05 -0.78 8.42
CA LEU A 18 -12.95 -0.05 9.06
C LEU A 18 -11.73 -0.93 9.31
N ARG A 19 -11.94 -2.15 9.82
CA ARG A 19 -10.86 -3.13 10.02
C ARG A 19 -10.26 -3.57 8.70
N ALA A 20 -11.07 -3.74 7.66
CA ALA A 20 -10.57 -4.06 6.32
C ALA A 20 -9.67 -2.93 5.77
N MET A 21 -10.09 -1.68 5.90
CA MET A 21 -9.31 -0.51 5.48
C MET A 21 -8.00 -0.38 6.26
N GLN A 22 -8.00 -0.63 7.58
CA GLN A 22 -6.79 -0.62 8.41
C GLN A 22 -5.77 -1.65 7.93
N ARG A 23 -6.22 -2.88 7.64
CA ARG A 23 -5.36 -3.93 7.07
C ARG A 23 -4.81 -3.54 5.69
N ALA A 24 -5.66 -3.00 4.82
CA ALA A 24 -5.26 -2.54 3.50
C ALA A 24 -4.20 -1.43 3.57
N ALA A 25 -4.40 -0.44 4.45
CA ALA A 25 -3.45 0.65 4.66
C ALA A 25 -2.11 0.16 5.23
N GLN A 26 -2.15 -0.81 6.16
CA GLN A 26 -0.93 -1.42 6.68
C GLN A 26 -0.14 -2.13 5.58
N ARG A 27 -0.82 -2.95 4.77
CA ARG A 27 -0.17 -3.67 3.67
C ARG A 27 0.37 -2.73 2.59
N ALA A 28 -0.34 -1.64 2.30
CA ALA A 28 0.11 -0.63 1.35
C ALA A 28 1.42 0.04 1.83
N ARG A 29 1.56 0.36 3.12
CA ARG A 29 2.80 0.89 3.70
C ARG A 29 3.96 -0.09 3.60
N GLU A 30 3.73 -1.36 3.93
CA GLU A 30 4.75 -2.40 3.79
C GLU A 30 5.23 -2.55 2.34
N LEU A 31 4.29 -2.52 1.39
CA LEU A 31 4.62 -2.61 -0.03
C LEU A 31 5.40 -1.38 -0.49
N ALA A 32 4.91 -0.19 -0.15
CA ALA A 32 5.55 1.09 -0.46
C ALA A 32 7.00 1.15 0.07
N ALA A 33 7.22 0.68 1.29
CA ALA A 33 8.55 0.60 1.88
C ALA A 33 9.48 -0.36 1.11
N ARG A 34 8.96 -1.51 0.68
CA ARG A 34 9.72 -2.51 -0.09
C ARG A 34 10.04 -2.06 -1.51
N THR A 35 9.15 -1.30 -2.15
CA THR A 35 9.29 -0.89 -3.56
C THR A 35 9.79 0.54 -3.71
N GLY A 36 10.05 1.24 -2.61
CA GLY A 36 10.43 2.66 -2.64
C GLY A 36 9.34 3.55 -3.25
N THR A 37 8.07 3.17 -3.15
CA THR A 37 6.95 3.89 -3.74
C THR A 37 6.33 4.87 -2.75
N VAL A 38 5.99 6.07 -3.20
CA VAL A 38 5.33 7.09 -2.37
C VAL A 38 3.85 6.78 -2.21
N ILE A 39 3.32 7.00 -1.00
CA ILE A 39 1.88 6.92 -0.75
C ILE A 39 1.28 8.32 -0.83
N VAL A 40 0.22 8.49 -1.62
CA VAL A 40 -0.52 9.74 -1.72
C VAL A 40 -1.81 9.62 -0.92
N ILE A 41 -2.07 10.57 -0.02
CA ILE A 41 -3.31 10.62 0.76
C ILE A 41 -4.02 11.96 0.58
N SER A 42 -5.34 11.99 0.81
CA SER A 42 -6.10 13.22 0.95
C SER A 42 -6.53 13.41 2.40
N ARG A 43 -6.11 14.51 3.02
CA ARG A 43 -6.49 14.87 4.39
C ARG A 43 -7.15 16.24 4.35
N ARG A 44 -8.44 16.29 4.72
CA ARG A 44 -9.23 17.55 4.72
C ARG A 44 -9.19 18.28 3.36
N GLY A 45 -9.20 17.52 2.26
CA GLY A 45 -9.12 18.07 0.90
C GLY A 45 -7.72 18.46 0.43
N VAL A 46 -6.70 18.36 1.27
CA VAL A 46 -5.30 18.58 0.90
C VAL A 46 -4.67 17.26 0.51
N VAL A 47 -3.96 17.24 -0.61
CA VAL A 47 -3.18 16.08 -1.05
C VAL A 47 -1.82 16.12 -0.36
N GLU A 48 -1.47 15.05 0.36
CA GLU A 48 -0.20 14.89 1.06
C GLU A 48 0.55 13.68 0.48
N LEU A 49 1.87 13.80 0.36
CA LEU A 49 2.75 12.70 -0.03
C LEU A 49 3.48 12.16 1.20
N LEU A 50 3.34 10.87 1.44
CA LEU A 50 4.03 10.12 2.48
C LEU A 50 5.18 9.36 1.83
N GLN A 51 6.40 9.77 2.17
CA GLN A 51 7.59 9.01 1.79
C GLN A 51 7.55 7.65 2.51
N PRO A 52 7.90 6.56 1.82
CA PRO A 52 8.06 5.28 2.49
C PRO A 52 9.19 5.40 3.51
N ASP A 53 8.95 4.99 4.75
CA ASP A 53 10.04 4.73 5.68
C ASP A 53 10.98 3.73 5.00
N ALA A 54 12.28 4.02 4.99
CA ALA A 54 13.28 3.19 4.32
C ALA A 54 13.30 1.80 4.96
N ALA A 55 12.44 0.89 4.49
CA ALA A 55 12.63 -0.53 4.74
C ALA A 55 13.90 -0.92 4.01
N ALA A 56 14.75 -1.68 4.70
CA ALA A 56 15.96 -2.27 4.12
C ALA A 56 15.66 -2.81 2.72
N PRO A 57 16.52 -2.54 1.73
CA PRO A 57 16.21 -2.78 0.33
C PRO A 57 15.74 -4.21 0.15
N ALA A 58 14.49 -4.37 -0.33
CA ALA A 58 14.02 -5.65 -0.79
C ALA A 58 14.97 -6.09 -1.92
N GLN A 59 15.58 -7.25 -1.76
CA GLN A 59 16.53 -7.81 -2.71
C GLN A 59 15.92 -7.72 -4.12
N ALA A 60 16.50 -6.88 -4.97
CA ALA A 60 16.12 -6.82 -6.37
C ALA A 60 16.48 -8.18 -6.96
N ILE A 61 15.47 -9.01 -7.21
CA ILE A 61 15.64 -10.25 -7.96
C ILE A 61 15.89 -9.83 -9.41
N GLN A 62 17.14 -9.56 -9.74
CA GLN A 62 17.60 -9.45 -11.12
C GLN A 62 17.74 -10.87 -11.67
N GLU A 63 16.92 -11.22 -12.65
CA GLU A 63 17.16 -12.42 -13.43
C GLU A 63 18.52 -12.25 -14.14
N PRO A 64 19.43 -13.23 -14.03
CA PRO A 64 20.71 -13.16 -14.72
C PRO A 64 20.45 -13.06 -16.22
N GLY A 65 20.96 -12.00 -16.84
CA GLY A 65 20.82 -11.77 -18.27
C GLY A 65 21.25 -13.01 -19.04
N ALA A 66 20.34 -13.57 -19.82
CA ALA A 66 20.63 -14.72 -20.66
C ALA A 66 21.77 -14.37 -21.62
N PRO A 67 22.81 -15.22 -21.76
CA PRO A 67 23.85 -14.98 -22.75
C PRO A 67 23.22 -15.16 -24.14
N TYR A 68 22.90 -14.05 -24.80
CA TYR A 68 22.59 -14.08 -26.23
C TYR A 68 23.88 -14.37 -26.97
N GLY A 69 23.92 -15.53 -27.64
CA GLY A 69 25.06 -16.01 -28.38
C GLY A 69 25.28 -15.17 -29.64
N ASP A 70 26.52 -14.74 -29.83
CA ASP A 70 27.02 -14.38 -31.16
C ASP A 70 28.43 -14.94 -31.32
N GLN A 71 28.48 -16.14 -31.88
CA GLN A 71 29.66 -16.68 -32.52
C GLN A 71 29.17 -17.41 -33.76
N ARG A 72 29.10 -16.72 -34.91
CA ARG A 72 29.66 -17.17 -36.19
C ARG A 72 29.69 -16.04 -37.21
#